data_AF-A0A2D8EV46-F1
#
_entry.id   AF-A0A2D8EV46-F1
#
_cell.length_a   1.000
_cell.length_b   1.000
_cell.length_c   1.000
_cell.angle_alpha   90.00
_cell.angle_beta   90.00
_cell.angle_gamma   90.00
#
_symmetry.space_group_name_H-M   'P 1'
#
loop_
_entity.id
_entity.type
_entity.pdbx_description
1 polymer ?
#
loop_
_entity_poly.entity_id
_entity_poly.type
_entity_poly.pdbx_seq_one_letter_code
_entity_poly.pdbx_strand_id
1 'polypeptide(L)'
;MTIFKRNKDAIYLEIKPKVEKNYWGGDVELNIICNPESKLDEESRVALLHLAQLISCAIPVMEDHPHIAKIMENYLIEYNKIIYKKHKNYDNVIAVDFKNKGIL
;
A
#
# COMPACT_ATOMS: atom_id res chain seq x y z
N MET A 1 -8.36 2.00 -18.19
CA MET A 1 -7.94 0.62 -17.86
C MET A 1 -8.64 0.22 -16.57
N THR A 2 -9.63 -0.65 -16.61
CA THR A 2 -10.39 -1.03 -15.41
C THR A 2 -9.50 -1.86 -14.50
N ILE A 3 -9.35 -1.45 -13.24
CA ILE A 3 -8.44 -2.03 -12.22
C ILE A 3 -8.61 -3.57 -12.12
N PHE A 4 -9.84 -4.03 -12.34
CA PHE A 4 -10.25 -5.44 -12.40
C PHE A 4 -9.61 -6.30 -13.50
N LYS A 5 -8.94 -5.71 -14.50
CA LYS A 5 -8.22 -6.47 -15.54
C LYS A 5 -6.86 -7.02 -15.07
N ARG A 6 -6.33 -6.57 -13.92
CA ARG A 6 -4.99 -6.95 -13.44
C ARG A 6 -4.98 -8.29 -12.68
N ASN A 7 -5.68 -8.37 -11.54
CA ASN A 7 -5.83 -9.60 -10.75
C ASN A 7 -7.15 -9.52 -9.98
N LYS A 8 -8.00 -10.55 -10.10
CA LYS A 8 -9.31 -10.56 -9.44
C LYS A 8 -9.22 -10.83 -7.93
N ASP A 9 -8.12 -11.41 -7.46
CA ASP A 9 -7.90 -11.72 -6.04
C ASP A 9 -7.12 -10.63 -5.29
N ALA A 10 -6.76 -9.55 -5.99
CA ALA A 10 -6.08 -8.42 -5.38
C ALA A 10 -7.08 -7.47 -4.68
N ILE A 11 -6.63 -6.89 -3.58
CA ILE A 11 -7.24 -5.69 -3.00
C ILE A 11 -6.39 -4.49 -3.39
N TYR A 12 -7.04 -3.46 -3.92
CA TYR A 12 -6.39 -2.21 -4.30
C TYR A 12 -6.71 -1.15 -3.25
N LEU A 13 -5.67 -0.54 -2.70
CA LEU A 13 -5.78 0.68 -1.92
C LEU A 13 -5.52 1.86 -2.86
N GLU A 14 -6.53 2.70 -3.04
CA GLU A 14 -6.42 3.93 -3.82
C GLU A 14 -6.36 5.12 -2.86
N ILE A 15 -5.25 5.85 -2.90
CA ILE A 15 -5.08 7.11 -2.17
C ILE A 15 -5.40 8.25 -3.14
N LYS A 16 -6.44 9.01 -2.85
CA LYS A 16 -6.88 10.19 -3.61
C LYS A 16 -6.52 11.45 -2.83
N PRO A 17 -5.39 12.09 -3.14
CA PRO A 17 -5.02 13.34 -2.48
C PRO A 17 -5.99 14.46 -2.89
N LYS A 18 -6.31 15.34 -1.94
CA LYS A 18 -6.87 16.64 -2.29
C LYS A 18 -5.73 17.54 -2.76
N VAL A 19 -5.82 17.99 -4.01
CA VAL A 19 -4.79 18.79 -4.66
C VAL A 19 -5.37 20.15 -5.02
N GLU A 20 -4.66 21.21 -4.63
CA GLU A 20 -4.94 22.58 -5.02
C GLU A 20 -3.83 23.06 -5.97
N LYS A 21 -4.18 23.30 -7.23
CA LYS A 21 -3.22 23.60 -8.31
C LYS A 21 -2.19 22.48 -8.44
N ASN A 22 -0.97 22.71 -7.94
CA ASN A 22 0.17 21.80 -8.00
C ASN A 22 0.67 21.39 -6.60
N TYR A 23 -0.13 21.64 -5.57
CA TYR A 23 0.21 21.36 -4.18
C TYR A 23 -0.81 20.40 -3.58
N TRP A 24 -0.33 19.39 -2.85
CA TRP A 24 -1.17 18.51 -2.05
C TRP A 24 -0.99 18.89 -0.58
N GLY A 25 -2.10 19.11 0.12
CA GLY A 25 -2.10 19.70 1.46
C GLY A 25 -2.02 18.72 2.62
N GLY A 26 -1.72 17.44 2.37
CA GLY A 26 -1.78 16.38 3.38
C GLY A 26 -3.10 15.62 3.40
N ASP A 27 -4.20 16.26 2.99
CA ASP A 27 -5.52 15.66 2.93
C ASP A 27 -5.62 14.54 1.88
N VAL A 28 -6.14 13.38 2.29
CA VAL A 28 -6.37 12.23 1.42
C VAL A 28 -7.74 11.58 1.67
N GLU A 29 -8.37 11.10 0.60
CA GLU A 29 -9.43 10.10 0.63
C GLU A 29 -8.81 8.73 0.32
N LEU A 30 -9.18 7.70 1.07
CA LEU A 30 -8.69 6.34 0.87
C LEU A 30 -9.83 5.39 0.49
N ASN A 31 -9.69 4.72 -0.65
CA ASN A 31 -10.65 3.72 -1.13
C ASN A 31 -10.04 2.32 -1.06
N ILE A 32 -10.81 1.36 -0.53
CA ILE A 32 -10.50 -0.07 -0.59
C ILE A 32 -11.34 -0.69 -1.69
N ILE A 33 -10.69 -1.18 -2.74
CA ILE A 33 -11.36 -1.68 -3.95
C ILE A 33 -11.11 -3.19 -4.05
N CYS A 34 -12.19 -3.96 -4.02
CA CYS A 34 -12.18 -5.41 -4.19
C CYS A 34 -12.93 -5.80 -5.48
N ASN A 35 -12.55 -6.93 -6.08
CA ASN A 35 -13.27 -7.47 -7.23
C ASN A 35 -14.40 -8.42 -6.76
N PRO A 36 -15.66 -8.22 -7.19
CA PRO A 36 -16.74 -9.16 -6.89
C PRO A 36 -16.54 -10.55 -7.49
N GLU A 37 -15.70 -10.68 -8.52
CA GLU A 37 -15.37 -11.94 -9.19
C GLU A 37 -14.08 -12.60 -8.64
N SER A 38 -13.64 -12.25 -7.43
CA SER A 38 -12.53 -12.94 -6.77
C SER A 38 -12.87 -14.43 -6.58
N LYS A 39 -11.84 -15.27 -6.71
CA LYS A 39 -11.91 -16.72 -6.49
C LYS A 39 -11.52 -17.12 -5.07
N LEU A 40 -11.14 -16.16 -4.22
CA LEU A 40 -10.84 -16.43 -2.82
C LEU A 40 -12.08 -16.95 -2.10
N ASP A 41 -11.89 -17.93 -1.23
CA ASP A 41 -12.92 -18.32 -0.27
C ASP A 41 -13.22 -17.17 0.70
N GLU A 42 -14.35 -17.26 1.38
CA GLU A 42 -14.84 -16.18 2.25
C GLU A 42 -13.85 -15.83 3.36
N GLU A 43 -13.25 -16.83 4.00
CA GLU A 43 -12.30 -16.64 5.10
C GLU A 43 -11.07 -15.88 4.61
N SER A 44 -10.45 -16.35 3.52
CA SER A 44 -9.30 -15.69 2.89
C SER A 44 -9.62 -14.26 2.46
N ARG A 45 -10.81 -14.03 1.88
CA ARG A 45 -11.25 -12.71 1.43
C ARG A 45 -11.42 -11.75 2.60
N VAL A 46 -12.06 -12.20 3.69
CA VAL A 46 -12.26 -11.41 4.90
C VAL A 46 -10.91 -11.08 5.56
N ALA A 47 -10.00 -12.06 5.66
CA ALA A 47 -8.67 -11.85 6.22
C ALA A 47 -7.87 -10.82 5.42
N LEU A 48 -7.88 -10.91 4.09
CA LEU A 48 -7.16 -9.96 3.23
C LEU A 48 -7.78 -8.55 3.29
N LEU A 49 -9.11 -8.46 3.36
CA LEU A 49 -9.81 -7.18 3.53
C LEU A 49 -9.48 -6.54 4.88
N HIS A 50 -9.45 -7.34 5.95
CA HIS A 50 -9.07 -6.87 7.27
C HIS A 50 -7.63 -6.32 7.29
N LEU A 51 -6.70 -7.01 6.62
CA LEU A 51 -5.34 -6.50 6.44
C LEU A 51 -5.33 -5.14 5.72
N ALA A 52 -6.11 -4.98 4.64
CA ALA A 52 -6.21 -3.72 3.91
C ALA A 52 -6.77 -2.59 4.78
N GLN A 53 -7.74 -2.89 5.65
CA GLN A 53 -8.28 -1.95 6.64
C GLN A 53 -7.22 -1.55 7.68
N LEU A 54 -6.42 -2.50 8.19
CA LEU A 54 -5.34 -2.20 9.12
C LEU A 54 -4.28 -1.28 8.49
N ILE A 55 -3.89 -1.54 7.24
CA ILE A 55 -2.98 -0.65 6.48
C ILE A 55 -3.60 0.74 6.34
N SER A 56 -4.90 0.82 6.07
CA SER A 56 -5.65 2.07 5.96
C SER A 56 -5.64 2.88 7.27
N CYS A 57 -5.83 2.20 8.40
CA CYS A 57 -5.79 2.81 9.74
C CYS A 57 -4.40 3.34 10.11
N ALA A 58 -3.32 2.91 9.45
CA ALA A 58 -2.00 3.44 9.73
C ALA A 58 -1.90 4.95 9.51
N ILE A 59 -2.67 5.52 8.57
CA ILE A 59 -2.66 6.96 8.27
C ILE A 59 -3.10 7.78 9.49
N PRO A 60 -4.34 7.66 10.02
CA PRO A 60 -4.76 8.43 11.18
C PRO A 60 -3.96 8.09 12.44
N VAL A 61 -3.50 6.84 12.60
CA VAL A 61 -2.63 6.48 13.73
C VAL A 61 -1.30 7.23 13.69
N MET A 62 -0.70 7.40 12.51
CA MET A 62 0.52 8.19 12.35
C MET A 62 0.29 9.69 12.63
N GLU A 63 -0.90 10.22 12.31
CA GLU A 63 -1.28 11.60 12.62
C GLU A 63 -1.45 11.81 14.13
N ASP A 64 -2.20 10.92 14.78
CA ASP A 64 -2.45 10.99 16.22
C ASP A 64 -1.18 10.70 17.03
N HIS A 65 -0.28 9.85 16.52
CA HIS A 65 0.90 9.35 17.22
C HIS A 65 2.17 9.54 16.38
N PRO A 66 2.77 10.75 16.35
CA PRO A 66 3.89 11.09 15.45
C PRO A 66 5.14 10.20 15.60
N HIS A 67 5.35 9.61 16.77
CA HIS A 67 6.46 8.67 16.99
C HIS A 67 6.33 7.39 16.15
N ILE A 68 5.09 6.95 15.86
CA ILE A 68 4.83 5.80 14.98
C ILE A 68 5.20 6.15 13.55
N ALA A 69 4.83 7.35 13.08
CA ALA A 69 5.26 7.86 11.78
C ALA A 69 6.80 7.81 11.68
N LYS A 70 7.51 8.23 12.74
CA LYS A 70 8.97 8.19 12.76
C LYS A 70 9.55 6.78 12.65
N ILE A 71 8.95 5.80 13.33
CA ILE A 71 9.34 4.39 13.25
C ILE A 71 9.15 3.88 11.82
N MET A 72 8.01 4.20 11.19
CA MET A 72 7.71 3.78 9.82
C MET A 72 8.65 4.43 8.79
N GLU A 73 8.97 5.72 8.95
CA GLU A 73 9.99 6.41 8.13
C GLU A 73 11.35 5.71 8.20
N ASN A 74 11.82 5.41 9.41
CA ASN A 74 13.10 4.76 9.61
C ASN A 74 13.12 3.36 8.96
N TYR A 75 12.04 2.60 9.12
CA TYR A 75 11.88 1.30 8.46
C TYR A 75 11.91 1.42 6.94
N LEU A 76 11.21 2.42 6.38
CA LEU A 76 11.19 2.70 4.94
C LEU A 76 12.58 3.07 4.41
N ILE A 77 13.35 3.89 5.13
CA ILE A 77 14.72 4.26 4.76
C ILE A 77 15.61 3.02 4.66
N GLU A 78 15.60 2.16 5.68
CA GLU A 78 16.39 0.93 5.67
C GLU A 78 15.96 -0.02 4.55
N TYR A 79 14.65 -0.14 4.33
CA TYR A 79 14.12 -1.00 3.28
C TYR A 79 14.44 -0.49 1.87
N ASN A 80 14.35 0.81 1.62
CA ASN A 80 14.69 1.43 0.33
C ASN A 80 16.15 1.18 -0.06
N LYS A 81 17.10 1.18 0.88
CA LYS A 81 18.50 0.79 0.62
C LYS A 81 18.63 -0.61 0.01
N ILE A 82 17.68 -1.50 0.29
CA ILE A 82 17.62 -2.87 -0.24
C ILE A 82 16.90 -2.90 -1.60
N ILE A 83 15.75 -2.22 -1.74
CA ILE A 83 14.97 -2.19 -3.01
C ILE A 83 15.77 -1.52 -4.14
N TYR A 84 16.36 -0.35 -3.90
CA TYR A 84 17.06 0.41 -4.95
C TYR A 84 18.23 -0.37 -5.57
N LYS A 85 18.78 -1.37 -4.86
CA LYS A 85 19.80 -2.29 -5.40
C LYS A 85 19.23 -3.35 -6.36
N LYS A 86 17.92 -3.67 -6.26
CA LYS A 86 17.28 -4.78 -6.97
C LYS A 86 16.42 -4.37 -8.17
N HIS A 87 15.86 -3.16 -8.22
CA HIS A 87 14.91 -2.78 -9.27
C HIS A 87 15.55 -1.96 -10.40
N LYS A 88 15.53 -2.51 -11.62
CA LYS A 88 15.99 -1.84 -12.84
C LYS A 88 14.91 -1.63 -13.92
N ASN A 89 13.65 -2.07 -13.76
CA ASN A 89 12.76 -2.26 -14.93
C ASN A 89 11.23 -2.09 -14.75
N TYR A 90 10.71 -1.25 -13.84
CA TYR A 90 9.29 -0.88 -13.88
C TYR A 90 9.10 0.62 -13.59
N ASP A 91 8.87 1.41 -14.64
CA ASP A 91 8.92 2.88 -14.59
C ASP A 91 7.87 3.54 -13.67
N ASN A 92 6.79 2.83 -13.28
CA ASN A 92 5.70 3.39 -12.48
C ASN A 92 5.10 2.47 -11.41
N VAL A 93 5.74 1.34 -11.08
CA VAL A 93 5.27 0.43 -10.03
C VAL A 93 6.41 0.12 -9.07
N ILE A 94 6.23 0.49 -7.81
CA ILE A 94 7.13 0.07 -6.72
C ILE A 94 6.61 -1.28 -6.22
N ALA A 95 7.18 -2.36 -6.72
CA ALA A 95 6.89 -3.70 -6.22
C ALA A 95 7.72 -3.96 -4.96
N VAL A 96 7.02 -4.25 -3.86
CA VAL A 96 7.62 -4.53 -2.56
C VAL A 96 7.39 -5.98 -2.21
N ASP A 97 8.46 -6.76 -2.09
CA ASP A 97 8.42 -8.15 -1.63
C ASP A 97 8.97 -8.26 -0.21
N PHE A 98 8.09 -8.57 0.73
CA PHE A 98 8.43 -8.71 2.15
C PHE A 98 8.90 -10.12 2.54
N LYS A 99 8.76 -11.13 1.66
CA LYS A 99 9.25 -12.49 1.94
C LYS A 99 10.78 -12.56 1.81
N ASN A 100 11.34 -11.75 0.93
CA ASN A 100 12.78 -11.66 0.72
C ASN A 100 13.42 -10.56 1.59
N LYS A 101 13.31 -10.69 2.93
CA LYS A 101 14.19 -9.98 3.87
C LYS A 101 15.62 -10.60 3.81
N GLY A 102 16.26 -10.47 2.65
CA GLY A 102 17.67 -10.75 2.36
C GLY A 102 18.30 -12.02 2.94
N ILE A 103 18.32 -13.12 2.17
CA ILE A 103 19.52 -13.94 1.95
C ILE A 103 19.48 -14.45 0.49
N LEU A 104 20.30 -13.84 -0.37
CA LEU A 104 21.06 -14.51 -1.43
C LEU A 104 22.46 -13.90 -1.40
#